data_AF-A0A363RMU8-F1
#
_entry.id   AF-A0A363RMU8-F1
#
_cell.length_a   1.000
_cell.length_b   1.000
_cell.length_c   1.000
_cell.angle_alpha   90.00
_cell.angle_beta   90.00
_cell.angle_gamma   90.00
#
_symmetry.space_group_name_H-M   'P 1'
#
loop_
_entity.id
_entity.type
_entity.pdbx_description
1 polymer ?
#
loop_
_entity_poly.entity_id
_entity_poly.type
_entity_poly.pdbx_seq_one_letter_code
_entity_poly.pdbx_strand_id
1 'polypeptide(L)'
;MHESDFFEDIAVSMDSWVKAAGDALTKPETDLVWVEEQEPYQNLQRALAAAGVDGDDVKKVFAECLRGFAVSILTSIDGGTALAEKGRVHLVDEDGNNLGESLHDGFVGYLLESGRLR
;
A
#
# COMPACT_ATOMS: atom_id res chain seq x y z
N MET A 1 -20.70 0.99 -7.82
CA MET A 1 -19.33 0.44 -7.60
C MET A 1 -19.41 -0.54 -6.44
N HIS A 2 -18.87 -1.75 -6.56
CA HIS A 2 -18.84 -2.67 -5.42
C HIS A 2 -17.62 -2.42 -4.53
N GLU A 3 -17.76 -2.64 -3.23
CA GLU A 3 -16.68 -2.50 -2.24
C GLU A 3 -15.43 -3.30 -2.63
N SER A 4 -15.62 -4.50 -3.20
CA SER A 4 -14.54 -5.35 -3.74
C SER A 4 -13.77 -4.71 -4.89
N ASP A 5 -14.42 -3.90 -5.74
CA ASP A 5 -13.77 -3.22 -6.85
C ASP A 5 -12.83 -2.13 -6.31
N PHE A 6 -13.28 -1.39 -5.29
CA PHE A 6 -12.47 -0.40 -4.59
C PHE A 6 -11.27 -1.05 -3.87
N PHE A 7 -11.48 -2.21 -3.23
CA PHE A 7 -10.40 -2.97 -2.61
C PHE A 7 -9.38 -3.50 -3.63
N GLU A 8 -9.82 -3.94 -4.81
CA GLU A 8 -8.91 -4.33 -5.87
C GLU A 8 -8.07 -3.15 -6.36
N ASP A 9 -8.65 -1.96 -6.53
CA ASP A 9 -7.90 -0.76 -6.93
C ASP A 9 -6.81 -0.41 -5.91
N ILE A 10 -7.10 -0.51 -4.61
CA ILE A 10 -6.09 -0.33 -3.55
C ILE A 10 -5.01 -1.41 -3.67
N ALA A 11 -5.39 -2.68 -3.81
CA ALA A 11 -4.46 -3.80 -3.87
C ALA A 11 -3.53 -3.70 -5.08
N VAL A 12 -4.05 -3.40 -6.27
CA VAL A 12 -3.27 -3.20 -7.50
C VAL A 12 -2.32 -2.01 -7.37
N SER A 13 -2.79 -0.91 -6.77
CA SER A 13 -1.95 0.25 -6.50
C SER A 13 -0.79 -0.11 -5.56
N MET A 14 -1.07 -0.86 -4.51
CA MET A 14 -0.04 -1.37 -3.60
C MET A 14 0.95 -2.29 -4.32
N ASP A 15 0.49 -3.27 -5.10
CA ASP A 15 1.35 -4.21 -5.84
C ASP A 15 2.31 -3.45 -6.78
N SER A 16 1.80 -2.41 -7.45
CA SER A 16 2.60 -1.52 -8.31
C SER A 16 3.68 -0.79 -7.51
N TRP A 17 3.32 -0.20 -6.37
CA TRP A 17 4.27 0.51 -5.50
C TRP A 17 5.31 -0.42 -4.85
N VAL A 18 4.91 -1.62 -4.42
CA VAL A 18 5.84 -2.65 -3.91
C VAL A 18 6.86 -3.00 -4.98
N LYS A 19 6.41 -3.23 -6.22
CA LYS A 19 7.30 -3.52 -7.33
C LYS A 19 8.23 -2.34 -7.62
N ALA A 20 7.70 -1.12 -7.72
CA ALA A 20 8.48 0.07 -8.04
C ALA A 20 9.55 0.35 -6.97
N ALA A 21 9.16 0.37 -5.69
CA ALA A 21 10.08 0.63 -4.57
C ALA A 21 11.10 -0.51 -4.41
N GLY A 22 10.65 -1.77 -4.53
CA GLY A 22 11.54 -2.93 -4.48
C GLY A 22 12.58 -2.92 -5.60
N ASP A 23 12.14 -2.71 -6.84
CA ASP A 23 13.04 -2.61 -8.00
C ASP A 23 13.99 -1.41 -7.87
N ALA A 24 13.50 -0.26 -7.38
CA ALA A 24 14.31 0.94 -7.16
C ALA A 24 15.42 0.74 -6.11
N LEU A 25 15.24 -0.14 -5.12
CA LEU A 25 16.27 -0.42 -4.12
C LEU A 25 17.18 -1.60 -4.46
N THR A 26 16.78 -2.49 -5.38
CA THR A 26 17.47 -3.78 -5.57
C THR A 26 18.05 -3.97 -6.96
N LYS A 27 17.65 -3.14 -7.94
CA LYS A 27 18.14 -3.20 -9.32
C LYS A 27 18.87 -1.90 -9.67
N PRO A 28 20.22 -1.93 -9.79
CA PRO A 28 21.05 -0.76 -10.06
C PRO A 28 20.66 0.01 -11.34
N GLU A 29 20.09 -0.68 -12.33
CA GLU A 29 19.68 -0.14 -13.62
C GLU A 29 18.25 0.44 -13.66
N THR A 30 17.53 0.43 -12.54
CA THR A 30 16.16 0.99 -12.49
C THR A 30 16.18 2.50 -12.68
N ASP A 31 15.29 2.99 -13.53
CA ASP A 31 15.07 4.43 -13.70
C ASP A 31 14.44 5.04 -12.43
N LEU A 32 15.14 6.03 -11.87
CA LEU A 32 14.77 6.77 -10.66
C LEU A 32 14.14 8.14 -10.99
N VAL A 33 13.62 8.34 -12.21
CA VAL A 33 12.99 9.62 -12.64
C VAL A 33 11.80 10.06 -11.77
N TRP A 34 11.14 9.13 -11.07
CA TRP A 34 9.96 9.41 -10.25
C TRP A 34 10.28 9.81 -8.80
N VAL A 35 11.53 9.69 -8.35
CA VAL A 35 11.94 10.13 -7.02
C VAL A 35 12.54 11.54 -7.06
N GLU A 36 12.25 12.34 -6.04
CA GLU A 36 12.80 13.70 -5.92
C GLU A 36 14.30 13.69 -5.65
N GLU A 37 14.78 12.72 -4.84
CA GLU A 37 16.19 12.59 -4.47
C GLU A 37 16.72 11.19 -4.82
N GLN A 38 17.60 11.11 -5.82
CA GLN A 38 18.15 9.83 -6.29
C GLN A 38 19.31 9.31 -5.42
N GLU A 39 20.09 10.20 -4.80
CA GLU A 39 21.29 9.82 -4.04
C GLU A 39 20.99 8.82 -2.88
N PRO A 40 19.93 8.99 -2.06
CA PRO A 40 19.59 8.01 -1.03
C PRO A 40 19.27 6.62 -1.59
N TYR A 41 18.56 6.54 -2.71
CA TYR A 41 18.24 5.28 -3.38
C TYR A 41 19.50 4.60 -3.88
N GLN A 42 20.40 5.33 -4.55
CA GLN A 42 21.68 4.81 -5.03
C GLN A 42 22.59 4.33 -3.90
N ASN A 43 22.56 5.00 -2.75
CA ASN A 43 23.30 4.57 -1.56
C ASN A 43 22.76 3.25 -1.02
N LEU A 44 21.43 3.11 -0.91
CA LEU A 44 20.78 1.88 -0.46
C LEU A 44 20.96 0.73 -1.46
N GLN A 45 20.85 0.98 -2.77
CA GLN A 45 21.12 -0.01 -3.81
C GLN A 45 22.51 -0.64 -3.62
N ARG A 46 23.54 0.18 -3.47
CA ARG A 46 24.91 -0.28 -3.25
C ARG A 46 25.06 -1.07 -1.95
N ALA A 47 24.44 -0.60 -0.87
CA ALA A 47 24.50 -1.26 0.43
C ALA A 47 23.80 -2.63 0.42
N LEU A 48 22.59 -2.71 -0.15
CA LEU A 48 21.81 -3.95 -0.25
C LEU A 48 22.50 -4.96 -1.16
N ALA A 49 23.04 -4.52 -2.30
CA ALA A 49 23.81 -5.37 -3.20
C ALA A 49 25.08 -5.92 -2.52
N ALA A 50 25.83 -5.08 -1.81
CA ALA A 50 27.03 -5.50 -1.07
C ALA A 50 26.72 -6.49 0.05
N ALA A 51 25.54 -6.38 0.68
CA ALA A 51 25.06 -7.29 1.70
C ALA A 51 24.45 -8.59 1.13
N GLY A 52 24.25 -8.69 -0.19
CA GLY A 52 23.61 -9.85 -0.82
C GLY A 52 22.15 -10.03 -0.44
N VAL A 53 21.43 -8.93 -0.15
CA VAL A 53 20.01 -8.97 0.20
C VAL A 53 19.17 -9.37 -1.01
N ASP A 54 18.26 -10.32 -0.82
CA ASP A 54 17.29 -10.71 -1.85
C ASP A 54 16.26 -9.60 -2.06
N GLY A 55 16.03 -9.24 -3.32
CA GLY A 55 15.04 -8.21 -3.66
C GLY A 55 13.61 -8.61 -3.31
N ASP A 56 13.31 -9.91 -3.23
CA ASP A 56 11.99 -10.39 -2.79
C ASP A 56 11.75 -10.12 -1.31
N ASP A 57 12.78 -10.14 -0.46
CA ASP A 57 12.64 -9.78 0.95
C ASP A 57 12.40 -8.27 1.13
N VAL A 58 13.05 -7.44 0.32
CA VAL A 58 12.77 -5.99 0.27
C VAL A 58 11.32 -5.73 -0.13
N LYS A 59 10.81 -6.44 -1.14
CA LYS A 59 9.40 -6.32 -1.58
C LYS A 59 8.42 -6.75 -0.50
N LYS A 60 8.70 -7.83 0.24
CA LYS A 60 7.84 -8.25 1.37
C LYS A 60 7.75 -7.18 2.45
N VAL A 61 8.87 -6.54 2.80
CA VAL A 61 8.88 -5.43 3.77
C VAL A 61 8.01 -4.28 3.27
N PHE A 62 8.15 -3.85 2.01
CA PHE A 62 7.29 -2.81 1.46
C PHE A 62 5.81 -3.21 1.40
N ALA A 63 5.51 -4.46 1.06
CA ALA A 63 4.14 -4.96 1.05
C ALA A 63 3.52 -4.89 2.44
N GLU A 64 4.28 -5.22 3.50
CA GLU A 64 3.84 -5.07 4.88
C GLU A 64 3.62 -3.62 5.28
N CYS A 65 4.57 -2.72 5.00
CA CYS A 65 4.43 -1.30 5.30
C CYS A 65 3.23 -0.66 4.59
N LEU A 66 3.06 -0.92 3.29
CA LEU A 66 1.97 -0.35 2.50
C LEU A 66 0.62 -0.90 2.91
N ARG A 67 0.54 -2.19 3.29
CA ARG A 67 -0.68 -2.78 3.84
C ARG A 67 -1.07 -2.13 5.16
N GLY A 68 -0.11 -1.98 6.09
CA GLY A 68 -0.36 -1.30 7.37
C GLY A 68 -0.83 0.14 7.18
N PHE A 69 -0.24 0.85 6.21
CA PHE A 69 -0.66 2.20 5.86
C PHE A 69 -2.07 2.26 5.25
N ALA A 70 -2.38 1.39 4.28
CA ALA A 70 -3.70 1.32 3.67
C ALA A 70 -4.79 1.00 4.70
N VAL A 71 -4.56 -0.01 5.55
CA VAL A 71 -5.48 -0.36 6.65
C VAL A 71 -5.68 0.84 7.58
N SER A 72 -4.63 1.57 7.94
CA SER A 72 -4.72 2.76 8.80
C SER A 72 -5.57 3.89 8.18
N ILE A 73 -5.48 4.09 6.86
CA ILE A 73 -6.34 5.03 6.13
C ILE A 73 -7.80 4.58 6.22
N LEU A 74 -8.08 3.30 5.93
CA LEU A 74 -9.43 2.76 5.98
C LEU A 74 -10.02 2.83 7.40
N THR A 75 -9.23 2.52 8.44
CA THR A 75 -9.64 2.69 9.84
C THR A 75 -9.97 4.14 10.17
N SER A 76 -9.25 5.10 9.59
CA SER A 76 -9.54 6.53 9.78
C SER A 76 -10.88 6.93 9.15
N ILE A 77 -11.20 6.37 7.98
CA ILE A 77 -12.49 6.56 7.30
C ILE A 77 -13.61 5.90 8.12
N ASP A 78 -13.39 4.69 8.61
CA ASP A 78 -14.33 3.97 9.49
C ASP A 78 -14.58 4.70 10.82
N GLY A 79 -13.73 5.67 11.18
CA GLY A 79 -13.84 6.43 12.42
C GLY A 79 -13.18 5.76 13.62
N GLY A 80 -12.25 4.83 13.39
CA GLY A 80 -11.43 4.19 14.44
C GLY A 80 -10.30 5.08 14.99
N THR A 81 -10.29 6.38 14.65
CA THR A 81 -9.28 7.34 15.11
C THR A 81 -9.94 8.57 15.74
N ALA A 82 -9.13 9.41 16.41
CA ALA A 82 -9.60 10.65 17.03
C ALA A 82 -10.23 11.66 16.05
N LEU A 83 -10.10 11.45 14.73
CA LEU A 83 -10.79 12.26 13.74
C LEU A 83 -12.31 12.14 13.88
N ALA A 84 -12.83 10.95 14.24
CA ALA A 84 -14.26 10.68 14.35
C ALA A 84 -14.97 11.59 15.37
N GLU A 85 -14.26 12.05 16.41
CA GLU A 85 -14.77 12.99 17.41
C GLU A 85 -14.99 14.39 16.84
N LYS A 86 -14.28 14.74 15.76
CA LYS A 86 -14.37 16.04 15.06
C LYS A 86 -15.33 15.97 13.88
N GLY A 87 -15.55 14.78 13.33
CA GLY A 87 -16.44 14.52 12.20
C GLY A 87 -16.07 13.23 11.50
N ARG A 88 -17.06 12.56 10.90
CA ARG A 88 -16.83 11.34 10.11
C ARG A 88 -16.66 11.66 8.63
N VAL A 89 -15.79 10.88 7.99
CA VAL A 89 -15.65 10.83 6.54
C VAL A 89 -16.37 9.58 6.06
N HIS A 90 -17.14 9.71 4.97
CA HIS A 90 -17.82 8.58 4.35
C HIS A 90 -17.35 8.45 2.90
N LEU A 91 -17.07 7.22 2.48
CA LEU A 91 -16.87 6.91 1.07
C LEU A 91 -18.23 6.61 0.46
N VAL A 92 -18.58 7.38 -0.55
CA VAL A 92 -19.82 7.21 -1.32
C VAL A 92 -19.48 7.01 -2.79
N ASP A 93 -20.30 6.24 -3.49
CA ASP A 93 -20.22 6.15 -4.94
C ASP A 93 -20.81 7.40 -5.64
N GLU A 94 -20.79 7.41 -6.97
CA GLU A 94 -21.30 8.52 -7.77
C GLU A 94 -22.80 8.80 -7.58
N ASP A 95 -23.56 7.79 -7.16
CA ASP A 95 -24.99 7.87 -6.87
C ASP A 95 -25.27 8.29 -5.41
N GLY A 96 -24.21 8.46 -4.59
CA GLY A 96 -24.31 8.82 -3.18
C GLY A 96 -24.54 7.65 -2.23
N ASN A 97 -24.44 6.40 -2.72
CA ASN A 97 -24.54 5.23 -1.85
C ASN A 97 -23.25 5.05 -1.06
N ASN A 98 -23.38 4.80 0.25
CA ASN A 98 -22.22 4.52 1.09
C ASN A 98 -21.62 3.14 0.76
N LEU A 99 -20.30 3.08 0.60
CA LEU A 99 -19.57 1.84 0.32
C LEU A 99 -19.52 0.87 1.51
N GLY A 100 -19.80 1.34 2.73
CA GLY A 100 -19.89 0.48 3.91
C GLY A 100 -19.25 1.08 5.16
N GLU A 101 -19.27 0.29 6.22
CA GLU A 101 -18.45 0.49 7.43
C GLU A 101 -17.54 -0.72 7.61
N SER A 102 -16.51 -0.58 8.45
CA SER A 102 -15.49 -1.61 8.67
C SER A 102 -14.70 -1.94 7.41
N LEU A 103 -14.43 -0.93 6.58
CA LEU A 103 -13.64 -1.04 5.36
C LEU A 103 -12.25 -1.62 5.61
N HIS A 104 -11.64 -1.32 6.77
CA HIS A 104 -10.34 -1.90 7.13
C HIS A 104 -10.37 -3.42 7.28
N ASP A 105 -11.40 -3.96 7.95
CA ASP A 105 -11.59 -5.40 8.10
C ASP A 105 -11.98 -6.04 6.76
N GLY A 106 -12.87 -5.38 6.00
CA GLY A 106 -13.25 -5.79 4.65
C GLY A 106 -12.06 -5.91 3.71
N PHE A 107 -11.15 -4.94 3.74
CA PHE A 107 -9.93 -4.96 2.93
C PHE A 107 -8.96 -6.06 3.35
N VAL A 108 -8.78 -6.31 4.66
CA VAL A 108 -7.97 -7.44 5.13
C VAL A 108 -8.57 -8.78 4.69
N GLY A 109 -9.89 -8.92 4.79
CA GLY A 109 -10.62 -10.08 4.28
C GLY A 109 -10.39 -10.28 2.78
N TYR A 110 -10.51 -9.20 2.00
CA TYR A 110 -10.25 -9.22 0.57
C TYR A 110 -8.83 -9.70 0.23
N LEU A 111 -7.81 -9.16 0.90
CA LEU A 111 -6.42 -9.58 0.67
C LEU A 111 -6.18 -11.06 1.01
N LEU A 112 -6.85 -11.57 2.04
CA LEU A 112 -6.80 -12.97 2.41
C LEU A 112 -7.45 -13.85 1.34
N GLU A 113 -8.65 -13.52 0.89
CA GLU A 113 -9.40 -14.26 -0.14
C GLU A 113 -8.69 -14.24 -1.49
N SER A 114 -8.09 -13.11 -1.87
CA SER A 114 -7.33 -12.96 -3.10
C SER A 114 -5.92 -13.60 -3.03
N GLY A 115 -5.53 -14.11 -1.86
CA GLY A 115 -4.21 -14.71 -1.64
C GLY A 115 -3.03 -13.73 -1.68
N ARG A 116 -3.28 -12.42 -1.51
CA ARG A 116 -2.29 -11.34 -1.42
C ARG A 116 -1.77 -11.14 0.00
N LEU A 117 -2.46 -11.68 1.01
CA LEU A 117 -1.98 -11.78 2.37
C LEU A 117 -1.20 -13.09 2.55
N ARG A 118 0.13 -13.03 2.47
CA ARG A 118 1.05 -14.17 2.65
C ARG A 118 2.22 -13.79 3.53
#